data_AF-A0A1V9XQU3-F1
#
_entry.id   AF-A0A1V9XQU3-F1
#
_cell.length_a   1.000
_cell.length_b   1.000
_cell.length_c   1.000
_cell.angle_alpha   90.00
_cell.angle_beta   90.00
_cell.angle_gamma   90.00
#
_symmetry.space_group_name_H-M   'P 1'
#
loop_
_entity.id
_entity.type
_entity.pdbx_description
1 polymer ?
#
loop_
_entity_poly.entity_id
_entity_poly.type
_entity_poly.pdbx_seq_one_letter_code
_entity_poly.pdbx_strand_id
1 'polypeptide(L)' 'MSERPQMESLESILRDHLPEDKLHEVERILFGRKAGYLAIPESAKSLAAQNDFELAAFSINAANEDR' A
#
# COMPACT_ATOMS: atom_id res chain seq x y z
N MET A 1 20.21 24.39 -8.75
CA MET A 1 19.92 23.32 -7.77
C MET A 1 19.25 22.22 -8.57
N SER A 2 19.81 21.00 -8.63
CA SER A 2 19.16 19.91 -9.37
C SER A 2 17.83 19.59 -8.71
N GLU A 3 16.74 19.77 -9.45
CA GLU A 3 15.43 19.27 -9.07
C GLU A 3 15.53 17.74 -8.96
N ARG A 4 15.38 17.22 -7.74
CA ARG A 4 15.20 15.78 -7.55
C ARG A 4 13.80 15.44 -8.06
N PRO A 5 13.63 14.43 -8.92
CA PRO A 5 12.31 14.04 -9.37
C PRO A 5 11.44 13.72 -8.15
N GLN A 6 10.28 14.37 -8.07
CA GLN A 6 9.30 14.08 -7.03
C GLN A 6 8.74 12.68 -7.29
N MET A 7 8.88 11.84 -6.28
CA MET A 7 8.49 10.43 -6.33
C MET A 7 7.03 10.32 -5.90
N GLU A 8 6.21 9.57 -6.64
CA GLU A 8 4.78 9.38 -6.30
C GLU A 8 4.61 8.64 -4.98
N SER A 9 5.29 7.50 -4.81
CA SER A 9 5.34 6.74 -3.56
C SER A 9 6.62 5.92 -3.45
N LEU A 10 6.95 5.48 -2.25
CA LEU A 10 8.06 4.54 -2.04
C LEU A 10 7.73 3.20 -2.70
N GLU A 11 6.49 2.75 -2.52
CA GLU A 11 5.96 1.48 -2.99
C GLU A 11 6.00 1.39 -4.53
N SER A 12 5.67 2.47 -5.24
CA SER A 12 5.76 2.49 -6.72
C SER A 12 7.19 2.31 -7.19
N ILE A 13 8.14 3.02 -6.59
CA ILE A 13 9.56 2.90 -6.96
C ILE A 13 10.10 1.51 -6.70
N LEU A 14 9.80 0.93 -5.54
CA LEU A 14 10.25 -0.41 -5.20
C LEU A 14 9.72 -1.42 -6.23
N ARG A 15 8.45 -1.30 -6.63
CA ARG A 15 7.83 -2.16 -7.64
C ARG A 15 8.43 -1.98 -9.03
N ASP A 16 8.75 -0.76 -9.41
CA ASP A 16 9.28 -0.45 -10.75
C ASP A 16 10.73 -0.90 -10.94
N HIS A 17 11.50 -1.06 -9.85
CA HIS A 17 12.96 -1.27 -9.92
C HIS A 17 13.46 -2.59 -9.32
N LEU A 18 12.61 -3.34 -8.59
CA LEU A 18 13.00 -4.61 -7.98
C LEU A 18 12.30 -5.79 -8.66
N PRO A 19 13.02 -6.92 -8.89
CA PRO A 19 12.37 -8.16 -9.26
C PRO A 19 11.50 -8.66 -8.10
N GLU A 20 10.46 -9.44 -8.43
CA GLU A 20 9.39 -9.81 -7.49
C GLU A 20 9.90 -10.52 -6.22
N ASP A 21 10.90 -11.39 -6.36
CA ASP A 21 11.54 -12.09 -5.25
C ASP A 21 12.20 -11.13 -4.24
N LYS A 22 12.91 -10.12 -4.74
CA LYS A 22 13.56 -9.09 -3.91
C LYS A 22 12.57 -8.08 -3.38
N LEU A 23 11.56 -7.72 -4.18
CA LEU A 23 10.50 -6.81 -3.75
C LEU A 23 9.77 -7.36 -2.53
N HIS A 24 9.40 -8.65 -2.55
CA HIS A 24 8.75 -9.31 -1.42
C HIS A 24 9.61 -9.27 -0.15
N GLU A 25 10.92 -9.50 -0.27
CA GLU A 25 11.81 -9.47 0.89
C GLU A 25 12.02 -8.05 1.43
N VAL A 26 12.11 -7.05 0.54
CA VAL A 26 12.20 -5.63 0.93
C VAL A 26 10.91 -5.18 1.63
N GLU A 27 9.74 -5.50 1.06
CA GLU A 27 8.44 -5.19 1.68
C GLU A 27 8.32 -5.84 3.07
N ARG A 28 8.77 -7.10 3.22
CA ARG A 28 8.77 -7.81 4.51
C ARG A 28 9.64 -7.13 5.55
N ILE A 29 10.82 -6.62 5.16
CA ILE A 29 11.76 -5.95 6.06
C ILE A 29 11.24 -4.56 6.46
N LEU A 30 10.71 -3.78 5.51
CA LEU A 30 10.28 -2.41 5.73
C LEU A 30 8.91 -2.31 6.40
N PHE A 31 7.93 -3.08 5.93
CA PHE A 31 6.53 -3.00 6.34
C PHE A 31 6.10 -4.14 7.26
N GLY A 32 6.95 -5.16 7.42
CA GLY A 32 6.62 -6.34 8.21
C GLY A 32 5.70 -7.30 7.46
N ARG A 33 4.71 -7.85 8.16
CA ARG A 33 3.75 -8.78 7.55
C ARG A 33 2.83 -8.02 6.59
N LYS A 34 2.71 -8.51 5.35
CA LYS A 34 1.78 -7.94 4.35
C LYS A 34 0.38 -7.82 4.93
N ALA A 35 -0.15 -6.60 4.94
CA ALA A 35 -1.52 -6.34 5.35
C ALA A 35 -2.50 -7.05 4.40
N GLY A 36 -3.63 -7.52 4.93
CA GLY A 36 -4.67 -8.10 4.09
C GLY A 36 -5.31 -7.02 3.22
N TYR A 37 -5.68 -7.34 1.99
CA TYR A 37 -6.50 -6.44 1.17
C TYR A 37 -7.95 -6.48 1.68
N LEU A 38 -8.54 -5.30 1.87
CA LEU A 38 -9.95 -5.17 2.21
C LEU A 38 -10.73 -4.70 0.99
N ALA A 39 -11.81 -5.39 0.65
CA ALA A 39 -12.65 -5.00 -0.47
C ALA A 39 -13.32 -3.64 -0.18
N ILE A 40 -13.11 -2.67 -1.07
CA ILE A 40 -13.72 -1.35 -0.98
C ILE A 40 -15.08 -1.37 -1.70
N PRO A 41 -16.18 -0.94 -1.06
CA PRO A 41 -17.48 -0.79 -1.71
C PRO A 41 -17.42 0.17 -2.91
N GLU A 42 -18.20 -0.12 -3.95
CA GLU A 42 -18.16 0.66 -5.19
C GLU A 42 -18.62 2.12 -4.99
N SER A 43 -19.52 2.36 -4.04
CA SER A 43 -19.93 3.71 -3.63
C SER A 43 -18.77 4.55 -3.09
N ALA A 44 -17.88 3.93 -2.29
CA ALA A 44 -16.72 4.60 -1.73
C ALA A 44 -15.67 4.92 -2.81
N LYS A 45 -15.44 3.99 -3.75
CA LYS A 45 -14.56 4.25 -4.92
C LYS A 45 -15.10 5.38 -5.79
N SER A 46 -16.41 5.39 -6.03
CA SER A 46 -17.07 6.44 -6.80
C SER A 46 -16.90 7.81 -6.15
N LEU A 47 -17.01 7.88 -4.82
CA LEU A 47 -16.80 9.12 -4.08
C LEU A 47 -15.35 9.60 -4.14
N ALA A 48 -14.39 8.67 -4.05
CA ALA A 48 -12.96 8.96 -4.18
C ALA A 48 -12.63 9.55 -5.56
N ALA A 49 -13.15 8.93 -6.63
CA ALA A 49 -12.98 9.43 -7.99
C ALA A 49 -13.64 10.80 -8.20
N GLN A 50 -14.81 11.05 -7.62
CA GLN A 50 -15.52 12.33 -7.75
C GLN A 50 -14.81 13.49 -7.04
N ASN A 51 -14.09 13.21 -5.97
CA ASN A 51 -13.44 14.23 -5.13
C ASN A 51 -11.92 14.23 -5.28
N ASP A 52 -11.39 13.53 -6.28
CA ASP A 52 -9.98 13.49 -6.66
C ASP A 52 -9.04 13.12 -5.50
N PHE A 53 -9.32 11.99 -4.84
CA PHE A 53 -8.42 11.44 -3.84
C PHE A 53 -8.21 9.93 -3.99
N GLU A 54 -7.03 9.46 -3.58
CA GLU A 54 -6.70 8.04 -3.59
C GLU A 54 -7.38 7.30 -2.42
N LEU A 55 -7.93 6.12 -2.72
CA LEU A 55 -8.58 5.27 -1.73
C LEU A 55 -8.01 3.85 -1.79
N ALA A 56 -7.41 3.43 -0.67
CA ALA A 56 -6.92 2.07 -0.46
C ALA A 56 -7.40 1.55 0.89
N ALA A 57 -7.64 0.24 0.99
CA ALA A 57 -8.11 -0.38 2.23
C ALA A 57 -7.34 -1.66 2.54
N PHE A 58 -6.86 -1.74 3.78
CA PHE A 58 -6.04 -2.82 4.29
C PHE A 58 -6.57 -3.30 5.65
N SER A 59 -6.29 -4.55 6.00
CA SER A 59 -6.63 -5.14 7.29
C SER A 59 -5.40 -5.61 8.04
N ILE A 60 -5.38 -5.33 9.35
CA ILE A 60 -4.40 -5.84 10.30
C ILE A 60 -5.16 -6.76 11.25
N ASN A 61 -4.79 -8.04 11.26
CA ASN A 61 -5.41 -9.03 12.12
C ASN A 61 -4.70 -9.07 13.47
N ALA A 62 -5.46 -9.27 14.53
CA ALA A 62 -4.97 -9.55 15.88
C ALA A 62 -5.44 -10.94 16.33
N ALA A 63 -4.71 -11.54 17.28
CA ALA A 63 -5.19 -12.73 17.97
C ALA A 63 -6.38 -12.35 18.87
N ASN A 64 -7.26 -13.33 19.15
CA ASN A 64 -8.29 -13.15 20.16
C ASN A 64 -7.61 -13.01 21.53
N GLU A 65 -8.05 -12.06 22.36
CA GLU A 65 -7.56 -11.94 23.72
C GLU A 65 -8.31 -12.92 24.64
N ASP A 66 -7.55 -13.74 25.37
CA ASP A 66 -8.13 -14.61 26.40
C ASP A 66 -8.68 -13.75 27.55
N ARG A 67 -9.91 -14.05 27.98
CA ARG A 67 -10.62 -13.34 29.07
C ARG A 67 -10.22 -13.83 30.45
#